data_AF-A0A0C3PS56-F1
#
_entry.id   AF-A0A0C3PS56-F1
#
_cell.length_a   1.000
_cell.length_b   1.000
_cell.length_c   1.000
_cell.angle_alpha   90.00
_cell.angle_beta   90.00
_cell.angle_gamma   90.00
#
_symmetry.space_group_name_H-M   'P 1'
#
loop_
_entity.id
_entity.type
_entity.pdbx_description
1 polymer ?
#
loop_
_entity_poly.entity_id
_entity_poly.type
_entity_poly.pdbx_seq_one_letter_code
_entity_poly.pdbx_strand_id
1 'polypeptide(L)'
;MSSQQPHHDPSAYPFRNIPSSGFVNSPHRSHRVSTGSPRPLGVDMAQMMRTDIAPRDGSLRARDESLRVPNVSPRAPDMSQWTSDASQWACNASESDVPQLPAFHDPPEEQCDDDDSSRLTPHSSFSAISRPESELSDDRVKDFKLWAQKVASKFELKAAQFLELSTFIDVGRKLNAADLRLRIWQQATNYKILNGIEEIKVESASTKTAVQKVTSGLKGGFQLSADQMMQVAITCKDMLVQAGRTKYKTLHVDVEDRLKSRADTLGFQNVFGNPVHEQVLRTTIKKECSGIRSKFRTLASHLLSFDGLMFVADRIST
;
A
#
# COMPACT_ATOMS: atom_id res chain seq x y z
N MET A 1 -28.28 48.29 7.42
CA MET A 1 -28.19 46.83 7.64
C MET A 1 -26.84 46.57 8.27
N SER A 2 -26.82 46.40 9.60
CA SER A 2 -25.59 46.28 10.38
C SER A 2 -25.17 44.82 10.49
N SER A 3 -24.04 44.47 9.89
CA SER A 3 -23.44 43.13 10.04
C SER A 3 -22.77 43.02 11.41
N GLN A 4 -23.33 42.20 12.29
CA GLN A 4 -22.67 41.71 13.50
C GLN A 4 -21.67 40.61 13.11
N GLN A 5 -20.39 40.79 13.47
CA GLN A 5 -19.40 39.72 13.46
C GLN A 5 -19.56 38.83 14.71
N PRO A 6 -19.43 37.50 14.58
CA PRO A 6 -19.50 36.60 15.72
C PRO A 6 -18.17 36.61 16.50
N HIS A 7 -18.31 36.77 17.81
CA HIS A 7 -17.23 36.73 18.81
C HIS A 7 -16.82 35.27 19.03
N HIS A 8 -15.58 34.90 18.66
CA HIS A 8 -15.02 33.58 18.93
C HIS A 8 -14.42 33.55 20.34
N ASP A 9 -14.93 32.66 21.18
CA ASP A 9 -14.46 32.41 22.55
C ASP A 9 -13.44 31.25 22.56
N PRO A 10 -12.16 31.46 22.93
CA PRO A 10 -11.12 30.44 22.81
C PRO A 10 -10.93 29.54 24.04
N SER A 11 -11.85 29.49 25.00
CA SER A 11 -11.58 28.83 26.30
C SER A 11 -12.00 27.36 26.46
N ALA A 12 -12.37 26.63 25.40
CA ALA A 12 -12.90 25.27 25.52
C ALA A 12 -12.03 24.19 24.84
N TYR A 13 -10.88 23.86 25.44
CA TYR A 13 -10.20 22.59 25.16
C TYR A 13 -9.99 21.81 26.48
N PRO A 14 -10.68 20.67 26.67
CA PRO A 14 -10.41 19.81 27.81
C PRO A 14 -9.10 19.05 27.59
N PHE A 15 -8.11 19.34 28.41
CA PHE A 15 -6.88 18.54 28.54
C PHE A 15 -7.25 17.09 28.87
N ARG A 16 -7.01 16.18 27.92
CA ARG A 16 -7.01 14.73 28.19
C ARG A 16 -5.74 14.39 28.96
N ASN A 17 -5.91 13.99 30.22
CA ASN A 17 -4.88 13.35 31.03
C ASN A 17 -4.37 12.07 30.34
N ILE A 18 -3.10 12.08 29.93
CA ILE A 18 -2.39 10.88 29.48
C ILE A 18 -1.74 10.26 30.72
N PRO A 19 -2.04 9.00 31.07
CA PRO A 19 -1.39 8.33 32.19
C PRO A 19 0.08 8.05 31.85
N SER A 20 0.96 8.48 32.76
CA SER A 20 2.39 8.26 32.72
C SER A 20 2.69 6.76 32.86
N SER A 21 3.08 6.10 31.77
CA SER A 21 3.53 4.71 31.79
C SER A 21 4.93 4.65 32.40
N GLY A 22 5.04 4.00 33.55
CA GLY A 22 6.28 3.79 34.27
C GLY A 22 7.35 3.08 33.44
N PHE A 23 8.54 3.66 33.45
CA PHE A 23 9.77 3.01 33.00
C PHE A 23 10.08 1.83 33.93
N VAL A 24 9.91 0.60 33.41
CA VAL A 24 10.40 -0.61 34.07
C VAL A 24 11.87 -0.77 33.71
N ASN A 25 12.74 -0.56 34.70
CA ASN A 25 14.17 -0.87 34.63
C ASN A 25 14.36 -2.38 34.45
N SER A 26 14.91 -2.80 33.30
CA SER A 26 15.40 -4.16 33.10
C SER A 26 16.87 -4.26 33.52
N PRO A 27 17.25 -5.25 34.34
CA PRO A 27 18.62 -5.39 34.84
C PRO A 27 19.56 -5.99 33.78
N HIS A 28 20.79 -5.46 33.77
CA HIS A 28 21.93 -5.92 32.99
C HIS A 28 22.18 -7.43 33.14
N ARG A 29 22.08 -8.15 32.02
CA ARG A 29 22.61 -9.52 31.87
C ARG A 29 24.00 -9.44 31.27
N SER A 30 25.02 -9.48 32.12
CA SER A 30 26.43 -9.68 31.73
C SER A 30 26.59 -11.07 31.12
N HIS A 31 26.85 -11.12 29.81
CA HIS A 31 27.37 -12.32 29.15
C HIS A 31 28.88 -12.21 29.04
N ARG A 32 29.54 -13.13 29.74
CA ARG A 32 30.99 -13.36 29.77
C ARG A 32 31.38 -14.03 28.45
N VAL A 33 31.95 -13.29 27.52
CA VAL A 33 32.50 -13.86 26.28
C VAL A 33 33.94 -14.30 26.52
N SER A 34 34.16 -15.58 26.25
CA SER A 34 35.42 -16.31 26.39
C SER A 34 36.45 -15.84 25.35
N THR A 35 37.65 -15.51 25.83
CA THR A 35 38.81 -15.15 25.01
C THR A 35 39.45 -16.40 24.42
N GLY A 36 39.14 -16.71 23.16
CA GLY A 36 39.88 -17.67 22.33
C GLY A 36 40.83 -16.94 21.39
N SER A 37 42.14 -17.07 21.61
CA SER A 37 43.19 -16.57 20.71
C SER A 37 43.16 -17.25 19.33
N PRO A 38 43.18 -16.50 18.22
CA PRO A 38 43.48 -17.06 16.91
C PRO A 38 45.00 -17.05 16.65
N ARG A 39 45.51 -18.20 16.17
CA ARG A 39 46.88 -18.37 15.67
C ARG A 39 47.10 -17.59 14.36
N PRO A 40 48.30 -17.08 14.08
CA PRO A 40 48.61 -16.42 12.82
C PRO A 40 48.89 -17.46 11.73
N LEU A 41 48.12 -17.40 10.64
CA LEU A 41 48.50 -18.01 9.36
C LEU A 41 49.25 -16.94 8.57
N GLY A 42 50.55 -17.16 8.37
CA GLY A 42 51.37 -16.36 7.47
C GLY A 42 50.87 -16.56 6.04
N VAL A 43 50.47 -15.48 5.39
CA VAL A 43 50.24 -15.42 3.96
C VAL A 43 51.21 -14.41 3.38
N ASP A 44 52.01 -14.91 2.46
CA ASP A 44 53.15 -14.30 1.81
C ASP A 44 52.71 -13.13 0.91
N MET A 45 53.27 -11.94 1.15
CA MET A 45 52.94 -10.67 0.46
C MET A 45 53.78 -10.43 -0.80
N ALA A 46 54.47 -11.44 -1.33
CA ALA A 46 55.45 -11.27 -2.41
C ALA A 46 54.90 -11.40 -3.85
N GLN A 47 53.58 -11.48 -4.11
CA GLN A 47 53.10 -11.88 -5.43
C GLN A 47 51.83 -11.20 -5.98
N MET A 48 51.68 -9.87 -5.84
CA MET A 48 50.53 -9.19 -6.48
C MET A 48 50.81 -7.82 -7.11
N MET A 49 52.05 -7.60 -7.56
CA MET A 49 52.37 -6.51 -8.50
C MET A 49 52.47 -7.09 -9.91
N ARG A 50 51.48 -6.77 -10.76
CA ARG A 50 51.54 -6.50 -12.22
C ARG A 50 50.24 -6.96 -12.89
N THR A 51 49.47 -6.00 -13.40
CA THR A 51 49.16 -5.90 -14.84
C THR A 51 48.37 -4.62 -15.12
N ASP A 52 48.96 -3.80 -15.97
CA ASP A 52 48.36 -2.66 -16.66
C ASP A 52 47.21 -3.12 -17.58
N ILE A 53 46.04 -2.45 -17.53
CA ILE A 53 45.09 -2.38 -18.65
C ILE A 53 44.48 -0.98 -18.73
N ALA A 54 44.52 -0.44 -19.96
CA ALA A 54 44.24 0.91 -20.45
C ALA A 54 42.79 1.45 -20.24
N PRO A 55 42.56 2.77 -20.43
CA PRO A 55 41.25 3.39 -20.18
C PRO A 55 40.29 3.19 -21.35
N ARG A 56 39.08 2.70 -21.05
CA ARG A 56 37.95 2.64 -21.99
C ARG A 56 37.13 3.92 -21.87
N ASP A 57 37.14 4.67 -22.97
CA ASP A 57 36.23 5.78 -23.23
C ASP A 57 34.80 5.22 -23.41
N GLY A 58 33.89 5.63 -22.53
CA GLY A 58 32.56 5.05 -22.39
C GLY A 58 31.52 6.15 -22.21
N SER A 59 31.19 6.81 -23.32
CA SER A 59 30.08 7.75 -23.43
C SER A 59 28.75 7.07 -23.07
N LEU A 60 28.29 7.27 -21.83
CA LEU A 60 26.96 6.87 -21.39
C LEU A 60 25.95 7.95 -21.75
N ARG A 61 25.30 7.78 -22.92
CA ARG A 61 24.01 8.41 -23.18
C ARG A 61 22.98 7.82 -22.22
N ALA A 62 22.59 8.60 -21.22
CA ALA A 62 21.40 8.34 -20.42
C ALA A 62 20.17 8.35 -21.35
N ARG A 63 19.63 7.16 -21.63
CA ARG A 63 18.30 7.00 -22.22
C ARG A 63 17.29 7.18 -21.09
N ASP A 64 16.54 8.28 -21.18
CA ASP A 64 15.35 8.55 -20.38
C ASP A 64 14.21 7.64 -20.89
N GLU A 65 14.22 6.38 -20.45
CA GLU A 65 13.07 5.49 -20.62
C GLU A 65 12.04 5.81 -19.53
N SER A 66 11.14 6.72 -19.88
CA SER A 66 9.90 6.98 -19.14
C SER A 66 9.14 5.66 -18.96
N LEU A 67 9.24 5.09 -17.75
CA LEU A 67 8.49 3.92 -17.30
C LEU A 67 6.99 4.26 -17.31
N ARG A 68 6.35 4.07 -18.47
CA ARG A 68 4.89 3.93 -18.56
C ARG A 68 4.53 2.64 -17.82
N VAL A 69 4.15 2.77 -16.56
CA VAL A 69 3.48 1.70 -15.83
C VAL A 69 2.22 1.35 -16.65
N PRO A 70 2.10 0.13 -17.19
CA PRO A 70 0.88 -0.26 -17.88
C PRO A 70 -0.27 -0.17 -16.88
N ASN A 71 -1.29 0.60 -17.24
CA ASN A 71 -2.51 0.72 -16.47
C ASN A 71 -3.28 -0.59 -16.58
N VAL A 72 -2.88 -1.60 -15.81
CA VAL A 72 -3.60 -2.87 -15.72
C VAL A 72 -4.74 -2.63 -14.75
N SER A 73 -5.84 -2.06 -15.26
CA SER A 73 -7.10 -2.02 -14.52
C SER A 73 -7.52 -3.48 -14.29
N PRO A 74 -7.71 -3.93 -13.04
CA PRO A 74 -8.21 -5.28 -12.78
C PRO A 74 -9.57 -5.40 -13.46
N ARG A 75 -9.61 -6.21 -14.52
CA ARG A 75 -10.82 -6.45 -15.29
C ARG A 75 -11.77 -7.20 -14.37
N ALA A 76 -12.85 -6.54 -13.96
CA ALA A 76 -13.89 -7.18 -13.18
C ALA A 76 -14.36 -8.45 -13.92
N PRO A 77 -14.57 -9.57 -13.22
CA PRO A 77 -15.09 -10.78 -13.84
C PRO A 77 -16.44 -10.46 -14.51
N ASP A 78 -16.57 -10.86 -15.77
CA ASP A 78 -17.77 -10.58 -16.56
C ASP A 78 -18.95 -11.41 -16.05
N MET A 79 -19.84 -10.75 -15.29
CA MET A 79 -21.04 -11.34 -14.70
C MET A 79 -22.12 -11.67 -15.75
N SER A 80 -22.02 -11.13 -16.98
CA SER A 80 -23.01 -11.36 -18.03
C SER A 80 -22.92 -12.77 -18.63
N GLN A 81 -21.70 -13.31 -18.72
CA GLN A 81 -21.47 -14.70 -19.11
C GLN A 81 -22.07 -15.68 -18.11
N TRP A 82 -22.07 -15.33 -16.82
CA TRP A 82 -22.56 -16.21 -15.75
C TRP A 82 -24.09 -16.33 -15.73
N THR A 83 -24.79 -15.22 -15.96
CA THR A 83 -26.27 -15.24 -16.04
C THR A 83 -26.74 -16.03 -17.25
N SER A 84 -26.04 -15.90 -18.38
CA SER A 84 -26.32 -16.66 -19.61
C SER A 84 -26.11 -18.17 -19.42
N ASP A 85 -25.00 -18.56 -18.79
CA ASP A 85 -24.70 -19.96 -18.48
C ASP A 85 -25.75 -20.58 -17.54
N ALA A 86 -26.21 -19.83 -16.52
CA ALA A 86 -27.21 -20.31 -15.57
C ALA A 86 -28.59 -20.48 -16.24
N SER A 87 -29.00 -19.52 -17.08
CA SER A 87 -30.26 -19.58 -17.82
C SER A 87 -30.29 -20.72 -18.84
N GLN A 88 -29.21 -20.88 -19.61
CA GLN A 88 -29.10 -21.97 -20.58
C GLN A 88 -29.18 -23.35 -19.91
N TRP A 89 -28.66 -23.46 -18.68
CA TRP A 89 -28.70 -24.71 -17.92
C TRP A 89 -30.08 -25.02 -17.33
N ALA A 90 -30.81 -24.01 -16.86
CA ALA A 90 -32.20 -24.17 -16.40
C ALA A 90 -33.11 -24.71 -17.51
N CYS A 91 -32.89 -24.26 -18.76
CA CYS A 91 -33.60 -24.77 -19.94
C CYS A 91 -33.26 -26.26 -20.20
N ASN A 92 -31.98 -26.63 -20.20
CA ASN A 92 -31.56 -28.01 -20.48
C ASN A 92 -31.97 -29.01 -19.39
N ALA A 93 -32.14 -28.56 -18.14
CA ALA A 93 -32.57 -29.42 -17.04
C ALA A 93 -34.06 -29.81 -17.09
N SER A 94 -34.85 -29.11 -17.91
CA SER A 94 -36.30 -29.32 -18.05
C SER A 94 -36.67 -30.36 -19.12
N GLU A 95 -35.70 -30.78 -19.95
CA GLU A 95 -35.99 -31.51 -21.19
C GLU A 95 -35.85 -33.03 -21.10
N SER A 96 -35.42 -33.59 -19.95
CA SER A 96 -35.03 -35.02 -19.91
C SER A 96 -35.86 -35.96 -19.03
N ASP A 97 -36.84 -35.52 -18.22
CA ASP A 97 -37.70 -36.46 -17.45
C ASP A 97 -38.89 -35.75 -16.79
N VAL A 98 -39.79 -35.17 -17.60
CA VAL A 98 -41.12 -34.75 -17.10
C VAL A 98 -42.13 -35.81 -17.56
N PRO A 99 -42.69 -36.64 -16.66
CA PRO A 99 -43.85 -37.46 -16.99
C PRO A 99 -44.94 -36.52 -17.53
N GLN A 100 -45.42 -36.77 -18.75
CA GLN A 100 -46.55 -36.03 -19.33
C GLN A 100 -47.69 -36.01 -18.31
N LEU A 101 -47.93 -34.86 -17.69
CA LEU A 101 -49.14 -34.64 -16.90
C LEU A 101 -50.35 -34.73 -17.85
N PRO A 102 -51.43 -35.39 -17.43
CA PRO A 102 -52.64 -35.48 -18.24
C PRO A 102 -53.15 -34.08 -18.58
N ALA A 103 -53.59 -33.91 -19.82
CA ALA A 103 -54.11 -32.67 -20.36
C ALA A 103 -55.15 -32.06 -19.41
N PHE A 104 -54.86 -30.89 -18.86
CA PHE A 104 -55.84 -30.09 -18.16
C PHE A 104 -56.88 -29.63 -19.18
N HIS A 105 -58.12 -30.07 -18.99
CA HIS A 105 -59.28 -29.51 -19.67
C HIS A 105 -59.39 -28.02 -19.32
N ASP A 106 -59.60 -27.20 -20.35
CA ASP A 106 -59.89 -25.77 -20.23
C ASP A 106 -61.02 -25.52 -19.22
N PRO A 107 -60.81 -24.68 -18.19
CA PRO A 107 -61.91 -24.21 -17.36
C PRO A 107 -62.77 -23.23 -18.17
N PRO A 108 -64.10 -23.23 -17.97
CA PRO A 108 -65.00 -22.32 -18.66
C PRO A 108 -64.70 -20.87 -18.29
N GLU A 109 -64.79 -19.99 -19.30
CA GLU A 109 -64.67 -18.54 -19.18
C GLU A 109 -65.69 -18.01 -18.15
N GLU A 110 -65.20 -17.63 -16.96
CA GLU A 110 -65.98 -16.83 -16.02
C GLU A 110 -65.86 -15.35 -16.39
N GLN A 111 -67.03 -14.82 -16.74
CA GLN A 111 -67.35 -13.47 -17.11
C GLN A 111 -67.05 -12.49 -15.96
N CYS A 112 -66.29 -11.44 -16.23
CA CYS A 112 -65.96 -10.41 -15.26
C CYS A 112 -67.16 -9.47 -15.07
N ASP A 113 -67.81 -9.53 -13.91
CA ASP A 113 -68.68 -8.47 -13.42
C ASP A 113 -67.85 -7.50 -12.57
N ASP A 114 -67.75 -6.26 -13.05
CA ASP A 114 -67.23 -5.11 -12.33
C ASP A 114 -68.24 -4.70 -11.24
N ASP A 115 -68.06 -5.13 -9.99
CA ASP A 115 -68.60 -4.36 -8.87
C ASP A 115 -67.86 -4.59 -7.52
N ASP A 116 -67.74 -3.45 -6.86
CA ASP A 116 -67.54 -3.19 -5.44
C ASP A 116 -66.20 -3.45 -4.73
N SER A 117 -65.83 -2.34 -4.08
CA SER A 117 -64.73 -2.12 -3.19
C SER A 117 -64.92 -2.88 -1.88
N SER A 118 -63.81 -3.13 -1.19
CA SER A 118 -63.69 -3.57 0.21
C SER A 118 -63.88 -5.07 0.51
N ARG A 119 -62.75 -5.79 0.58
CA ARG A 119 -62.34 -6.61 1.74
C ARG A 119 -61.00 -7.31 1.48
N LEU A 120 -59.96 -6.84 2.16
CA LEU A 120 -58.74 -7.62 2.38
C LEU A 120 -59.09 -8.86 3.21
N THR A 121 -59.15 -10.03 2.58
CA THR A 121 -59.13 -11.32 3.29
C THR A 121 -57.71 -11.87 3.34
N PRO A 122 -57.03 -11.84 4.50
CA PRO A 122 -55.70 -12.40 4.65
C PRO A 122 -55.80 -13.89 5.02
N HIS A 123 -56.11 -14.76 4.07
CA HIS A 123 -56.04 -16.21 4.32
C HIS A 123 -55.62 -16.97 3.05
N SER A 124 -54.38 -16.75 2.59
CA SER A 124 -53.69 -17.82 1.88
C SER A 124 -53.17 -18.81 2.93
N SER A 125 -54.08 -19.64 3.44
CA SER A 125 -53.70 -20.84 4.18
C SER A 125 -53.07 -21.79 3.16
N PHE A 126 -51.77 -21.62 2.96
CA PHE A 126 -50.91 -22.60 2.31
C PHE A 126 -50.87 -23.82 3.25
N SER A 127 -51.92 -24.63 3.18
CA SER A 127 -51.95 -25.95 3.79
C SER A 127 -50.91 -26.77 3.06
N ALA A 128 -49.68 -26.69 3.59
CA ALA A 128 -48.55 -27.51 3.20
C ALA A 128 -48.97 -28.96 3.41
N ILE A 129 -49.40 -29.58 2.31
CA ILE A 129 -49.45 -31.02 2.19
C ILE A 129 -47.99 -31.44 2.24
N SER A 130 -47.49 -31.68 3.46
CA SER A 130 -46.19 -32.29 3.73
C SER A 130 -46.25 -33.72 3.22
N ARG A 131 -46.15 -33.86 1.90
CA ARG A 131 -45.98 -35.14 1.24
C ARG A 131 -44.70 -35.73 1.84
N PRO A 132 -44.73 -36.97 2.37
CA PRO A 132 -43.54 -37.58 2.95
C PRO A 132 -42.40 -37.50 1.94
N GLU A 133 -41.38 -36.71 2.25
CA GLU A 133 -40.19 -36.58 1.41
C GLU A 133 -39.52 -37.96 1.39
N SER A 134 -39.63 -38.64 0.26
CA SER A 134 -38.93 -39.90 0.03
C SER A 134 -37.43 -39.61 0.07
N GLU A 135 -36.72 -40.21 1.01
CA GLU A 135 -35.27 -40.14 1.07
C GLU A 135 -34.67 -40.57 -0.28
N LEU A 136 -33.63 -39.85 -0.73
CA LEU A 136 -32.92 -40.18 -1.96
C LEU A 136 -32.30 -41.58 -1.84
N SER A 137 -32.54 -42.43 -2.84
CA SER A 137 -31.89 -43.74 -2.95
C SER A 137 -30.38 -43.59 -3.13
N ASP A 138 -29.62 -44.62 -2.72
CA ASP A 138 -28.16 -44.60 -2.83
C ASP A 138 -27.66 -44.44 -4.27
N ASP A 139 -28.39 -44.96 -5.27
CA ASP A 139 -28.03 -44.78 -6.67
C ASP A 139 -28.20 -43.32 -7.11
N ARG A 140 -29.27 -42.64 -6.67
CA ARG A 140 -29.42 -41.19 -6.90
C ARG A 140 -28.31 -40.40 -6.22
N VAL A 141 -27.89 -40.78 -5.02
CA VAL A 141 -26.75 -40.15 -4.34
C VAL A 141 -25.46 -40.28 -5.17
N LYS A 142 -25.20 -41.44 -5.79
CA LYS A 142 -24.06 -41.62 -6.71
C LYS A 142 -24.17 -40.69 -7.92
N ASP A 143 -25.34 -40.54 -8.50
CA ASP A 143 -25.57 -39.62 -9.63
C ASP A 143 -25.29 -38.17 -9.25
N PHE A 144 -25.74 -37.73 -8.06
CA PHE A 144 -25.42 -36.39 -7.54
C PHE A 144 -23.92 -36.21 -7.30
N LYS A 145 -23.20 -37.24 -6.83
CA LYS A 145 -21.74 -37.16 -6.65
C LYS A 145 -21.00 -37.04 -7.98
N LEU A 146 -21.40 -37.80 -9.00
CA LEU A 146 -20.88 -37.65 -10.36
C LEU A 146 -21.18 -36.27 -10.94
N TRP A 147 -22.37 -35.74 -10.67
CA TRP A 147 -22.73 -34.41 -11.11
C TRP A 147 -21.94 -33.31 -10.37
N ALA A 148 -21.78 -33.41 -9.06
CA ALA A 148 -20.94 -32.51 -8.27
C ALA A 148 -19.47 -32.55 -8.73
N GLN A 149 -18.99 -33.70 -9.20
CA GLN A 149 -17.65 -33.80 -9.81
C GLN A 149 -17.56 -32.97 -11.09
N LYS A 150 -18.55 -33.06 -11.98
CA LYS A 150 -18.62 -32.22 -13.20
C LYS A 150 -18.67 -30.74 -12.86
N VAL A 151 -19.46 -30.37 -11.85
CA VAL A 151 -19.55 -28.98 -11.36
C VAL A 151 -18.19 -28.55 -10.78
N ALA A 152 -17.56 -29.36 -9.95
CA ALA A 152 -16.25 -29.06 -9.38
C ALA A 152 -15.19 -28.86 -10.46
N SER A 153 -15.18 -29.69 -11.51
CA SER A 153 -14.31 -29.50 -12.68
C SER A 153 -14.63 -28.21 -13.43
N LYS A 154 -15.91 -27.88 -13.66
CA LYS A 154 -16.32 -26.63 -14.34
C LYS A 154 -15.89 -25.37 -13.57
N PHE A 155 -15.95 -25.43 -12.24
CA PHE A 155 -15.61 -24.30 -11.37
C PHE A 155 -14.16 -24.33 -10.87
N GLU A 156 -13.34 -25.27 -11.35
CA GLU A 156 -11.94 -25.45 -10.97
C GLU A 156 -11.74 -25.52 -9.44
N LEU A 157 -12.63 -26.27 -8.77
CA LEU A 157 -12.62 -26.37 -7.32
C LEU A 157 -11.44 -27.19 -6.81
N LYS A 158 -10.93 -26.82 -5.64
CA LYS A 158 -9.89 -27.57 -4.93
C LYS A 158 -10.46 -28.90 -4.44
N ALA A 159 -9.61 -29.92 -4.28
CA ALA A 159 -10.04 -31.26 -3.84
C ALA A 159 -10.82 -31.25 -2.51
N ALA A 160 -10.42 -30.41 -1.56
CA ALA A 160 -11.14 -30.24 -0.28
C ALA A 160 -12.55 -29.68 -0.47
N GLN A 161 -12.74 -28.71 -1.37
CA GLN A 161 -14.05 -28.12 -1.67
C GLN A 161 -14.97 -29.15 -2.34
N PHE A 162 -14.43 -30.01 -3.21
CA PHE A 162 -15.20 -31.13 -3.78
C PHE A 162 -15.63 -32.15 -2.71
N LEU A 163 -14.76 -32.44 -1.74
CA LEU A 163 -15.11 -33.32 -0.63
C LEU A 163 -16.27 -32.72 0.20
N GLU A 164 -16.24 -31.41 0.45
CA GLU A 164 -17.32 -30.70 1.12
C GLU A 164 -18.65 -30.76 0.35
N LEU A 165 -18.62 -30.61 -0.99
CA LEU A 165 -19.81 -30.82 -1.83
C LEU A 165 -20.34 -32.26 -1.75
N SER A 166 -19.45 -33.24 -1.64
CA SER A 166 -19.84 -34.65 -1.49
C SER A 166 -20.51 -34.89 -0.14
N THR A 167 -19.97 -34.34 0.95
CA THR A 167 -20.60 -34.37 2.28
C THR A 167 -21.95 -33.66 2.27
N PHE A 168 -22.07 -32.54 1.56
CA PHE A 168 -23.32 -31.80 1.41
C PHE A 168 -24.41 -32.66 0.76
N ILE A 169 -24.08 -33.48 -0.25
CA ILE A 169 -25.01 -34.44 -0.86
C ILE A 169 -25.47 -35.49 0.17
N ASP A 170 -24.54 -36.03 0.95
CA ASP A 170 -24.86 -37.07 1.93
C ASP A 170 -25.77 -36.54 3.05
N VAL A 171 -25.60 -35.28 3.47
CA VAL A 171 -26.48 -34.61 4.45
C VAL A 171 -27.81 -34.19 3.82
N GLY A 172 -27.79 -33.80 2.54
CA GLY A 172 -28.95 -33.34 1.77
C GLY A 172 -29.88 -34.43 1.24
N ARG A 173 -29.78 -35.68 1.71
CA ARG A 173 -30.56 -36.83 1.21
C ARG A 173 -32.08 -36.67 1.25
N LYS A 174 -32.57 -35.81 2.14
CA LYS A 174 -34.01 -35.53 2.30
C LYS A 174 -34.50 -34.41 1.38
N LEU A 175 -33.59 -33.65 0.79
CA LEU A 175 -33.96 -32.55 -0.10
C LEU A 175 -34.48 -33.08 -1.43
N ASN A 176 -35.41 -32.33 -2.02
CA ASN A 176 -35.79 -32.52 -3.40
C ASN A 176 -34.54 -32.47 -4.30
N ALA A 177 -34.50 -33.35 -5.30
CA ALA A 177 -33.45 -33.41 -6.30
C ALA A 177 -33.14 -32.06 -6.96
N ALA A 178 -34.17 -31.24 -7.25
CA ALA A 178 -34.01 -29.91 -7.82
C ALA A 178 -33.29 -28.96 -6.85
N ASP A 179 -33.73 -28.94 -5.59
CA ASP A 179 -33.13 -28.12 -4.54
C ASP A 179 -31.68 -28.53 -4.26
N LEU A 180 -31.40 -29.83 -4.25
CA LEU A 180 -30.05 -30.35 -4.02
C LEU A 180 -29.10 -29.92 -5.15
N ARG A 181 -29.53 -30.02 -6.41
CA ARG A 181 -28.78 -29.50 -7.58
C ARG A 181 -28.49 -28.01 -7.41
N LEU A 182 -29.53 -27.21 -7.15
CA LEU A 182 -29.39 -25.76 -7.01
C LEU A 182 -28.37 -25.39 -5.92
N ARG A 183 -28.45 -26.05 -4.76
CA ARG A 183 -27.54 -25.77 -3.64
C ARG A 183 -26.10 -26.16 -3.91
N ILE A 184 -25.84 -27.29 -4.56
CA ILE A 184 -24.48 -27.68 -4.97
C ILE A 184 -23.91 -26.67 -5.97
N TRP A 185 -24.70 -26.23 -6.95
CA TRP A 185 -24.26 -25.23 -7.92
C TRP A 185 -23.94 -23.88 -7.25
N GLN A 186 -24.82 -23.42 -6.36
CA GLN A 186 -24.61 -22.20 -5.58
C GLN A 186 -23.36 -22.31 -4.71
N GLN A 187 -23.15 -23.45 -4.05
CA GLN A 187 -21.98 -23.66 -3.21
C GLN A 187 -20.68 -23.69 -4.04
N ALA A 188 -20.68 -24.35 -5.21
CA ALA A 188 -19.55 -24.32 -6.14
C ALA A 188 -19.23 -22.91 -6.65
N THR A 189 -20.27 -22.14 -6.97
CA THR A 189 -20.15 -20.72 -7.34
C THR A 189 -19.48 -19.92 -6.23
N ASN A 190 -19.91 -20.10 -4.98
CA ASN A 190 -19.32 -19.44 -3.82
C ASN A 190 -17.83 -19.79 -3.67
N TYR A 191 -17.45 -21.06 -3.81
CA TYR A 191 -16.04 -21.45 -3.76
C TYR A 191 -15.20 -20.81 -4.87
N LYS A 192 -15.72 -20.73 -6.10
CA LYS A 192 -15.01 -20.06 -7.20
C LYS A 192 -14.76 -18.58 -6.90
N ILE A 193 -15.76 -17.88 -6.35
CA ILE A 193 -15.61 -16.49 -5.93
C ILE A 193 -14.55 -16.37 -4.82
N LEU A 194 -14.60 -17.25 -3.81
CA LEU A 194 -13.64 -17.25 -2.70
C LEU A 194 -12.20 -17.53 -3.18
N ASN A 195 -12.02 -18.48 -4.10
CA ASN A 195 -10.72 -18.77 -4.70
C ASN A 195 -10.16 -17.54 -5.44
N GLY A 196 -10.99 -16.85 -6.24
CA GLY A 196 -10.60 -15.62 -6.93
C GLY A 196 -10.22 -14.48 -5.97
N ILE A 197 -10.93 -14.33 -4.84
CA ILE A 197 -10.58 -13.35 -3.80
C ILE A 197 -9.22 -13.68 -3.17
N GLU A 198 -8.95 -14.96 -2.92
CA GLU A 198 -7.67 -15.41 -2.36
C GLU A 198 -6.50 -15.11 -3.32
N GLU A 199 -6.69 -15.37 -4.61
CA GLU A 199 -5.71 -15.04 -5.66
C GLU A 199 -5.43 -13.53 -5.73
N ILE A 200 -6.47 -12.70 -5.81
CA ILE A 200 -6.34 -11.24 -5.82
C ILE A 200 -5.60 -10.74 -4.56
N LYS A 201 -5.86 -11.34 -3.40
CA LYS A 201 -5.19 -10.97 -2.15
C LYS A 201 -3.69 -11.28 -2.20
N VAL A 202 -3.30 -12.43 -2.75
CA VAL A 202 -1.89 -12.80 -2.92
C VAL A 202 -1.19 -11.85 -3.89
N GLU A 203 -1.80 -11.57 -5.05
CA GLU A 203 -1.27 -10.62 -6.03
C GLU A 203 -1.14 -9.20 -5.47
N SER A 204 -2.12 -8.74 -4.70
CA SER A 204 -2.11 -7.44 -4.03
C SER A 204 -0.96 -7.34 -3.03
N ALA A 205 -0.72 -8.38 -2.23
CA ALA A 205 0.41 -8.42 -1.30
C ALA A 205 1.76 -8.37 -2.03
N SER A 206 1.89 -9.11 -3.13
CA SER A 206 3.07 -9.08 -3.99
C SER A 206 3.31 -7.68 -4.59
N THR A 207 2.27 -7.08 -5.16
CA THR A 207 2.31 -5.73 -5.75
C THR A 207 2.69 -4.69 -4.70
N LYS A 208 2.10 -4.74 -3.51
CA LYS A 208 2.46 -3.86 -2.38
C LYS A 208 3.95 -3.98 -2.04
N THR A 209 4.49 -5.19 -2.01
CA THR A 209 5.92 -5.43 -1.74
C THR A 209 6.80 -4.84 -2.85
N ALA A 210 6.42 -5.02 -4.11
CA ALA A 210 7.12 -4.42 -5.25
C ALA A 210 7.09 -2.88 -5.19
N VAL A 211 5.94 -2.28 -4.92
CA VAL A 211 5.79 -0.82 -4.74
C VAL A 211 6.65 -0.32 -3.58
N GLN A 212 6.67 -1.02 -2.45
CA GLN A 212 7.54 -0.66 -1.32
C GLN A 212 9.02 -0.76 -1.67
N LYS A 213 9.42 -1.77 -2.44
CA LYS A 213 10.80 -1.92 -2.92
C LYS A 213 11.20 -0.78 -3.86
N VAL A 214 10.35 -0.46 -4.84
CA VAL A 214 10.56 0.69 -5.74
C VAL A 214 10.59 2.00 -4.96
N THR A 215 9.66 2.20 -4.04
CA THR A 215 9.62 3.39 -3.16
C THR A 215 10.89 3.48 -2.31
N SER A 216 11.40 2.36 -1.79
CA SER A 216 12.64 2.34 -1.00
C SER A 216 13.87 2.59 -1.87
N GLY A 217 13.87 2.10 -3.12
CA GLY A 217 14.90 2.40 -4.12
C GLY A 217 14.89 3.87 -4.53
N LEU A 218 13.72 4.48 -4.70
CA LEU A 218 13.56 5.93 -4.93
C LEU A 218 13.93 6.75 -3.68
N LYS A 219 13.78 6.17 -2.48
CA LYS A 219 14.37 6.70 -1.24
C LYS A 219 15.87 6.47 -1.13
N GLY A 220 16.50 5.74 -2.06
CA GLY A 220 17.94 5.77 -2.29
C GLY A 220 18.32 7.20 -2.67
N GLY A 221 18.49 8.00 -1.62
CA GLY A 221 18.03 9.38 -1.61
C GLY A 221 18.71 10.23 -2.67
N PHE A 222 17.92 11.10 -3.28
CA PHE A 222 18.47 12.27 -3.94
C PHE A 222 19.53 12.90 -3.03
N GLN A 223 20.76 12.96 -3.52
CA GLN A 223 21.86 13.65 -2.87
C GLN A 223 22.29 14.78 -3.78
N LEU A 224 22.67 15.90 -3.17
CA LEU A 224 23.30 16.98 -3.91
C LEU A 224 24.63 16.48 -4.46
N SER A 225 24.96 16.87 -5.69
CA SER A 225 26.28 16.60 -6.25
C SER A 225 27.37 17.29 -5.42
N ALA A 226 28.61 16.83 -5.53
CA ALA A 226 29.75 17.46 -4.86
C ALA A 226 29.85 18.96 -5.21
N ASP A 227 29.62 19.31 -6.48
CA ASP A 227 29.63 20.70 -6.96
C ASP A 227 28.50 21.52 -6.33
N GLN A 228 27.28 20.97 -6.27
CA GLN A 228 26.16 21.64 -5.62
C GLN A 228 26.43 21.85 -4.12
N MET A 229 26.98 20.86 -3.43
CA MET A 229 27.39 21.01 -2.02
C MET A 229 28.44 22.12 -1.86
N MET A 230 29.42 22.18 -2.77
CA MET A 230 30.43 23.24 -2.77
C MET A 230 29.79 24.62 -3.00
N GLN A 231 28.84 24.74 -3.93
CA GLN A 231 28.10 25.99 -4.17
C GLN A 231 27.28 26.44 -2.95
N VAL A 232 26.64 25.51 -2.24
CA VAL A 232 25.96 25.80 -0.96
C VAL A 232 26.96 26.38 0.04
N ALA A 233 28.13 25.75 0.20
CA ALA A 233 29.15 26.20 1.15
C ALA A 233 29.72 27.58 0.78
N ILE A 234 30.01 27.83 -0.50
CA ILE A 234 30.47 29.13 -0.99
C ILE A 234 29.42 30.21 -0.71
N THR A 235 28.17 29.97 -1.09
CA THR A 235 27.06 30.92 -0.89
C THR A 235 26.84 31.20 0.60
N CYS A 236 26.94 30.19 1.46
CA CYS A 236 26.84 30.38 2.91
C CYS A 236 27.95 31.29 3.45
N LYS A 237 29.21 31.12 2.99
CA LYS A 237 30.34 31.95 3.42
C LYS A 237 30.20 33.39 2.94
N ASP A 238 29.88 33.58 1.65
CA ASP A 238 29.68 34.90 1.04
C ASP A 238 28.59 35.69 1.78
N MET A 239 27.45 35.06 2.01
CA MET A 239 26.34 35.64 2.76
C MET A 239 26.73 35.92 4.22
N LEU A 240 27.53 35.06 4.87
CA LEU A 240 27.96 35.28 6.24
C LEU A 240 28.84 36.55 6.40
N VAL A 241 29.75 36.80 5.46
CA VAL A 241 30.71 37.93 5.52
C VAL A 241 30.17 39.22 4.92
N GLN A 242 28.93 39.23 4.44
CA GLN A 242 28.31 40.40 3.84
C GLN A 242 28.25 41.58 4.82
N ALA A 243 28.79 42.74 4.41
CA ALA A 243 28.79 43.96 5.20
C ALA A 243 27.36 44.39 5.59
N GLY A 244 27.19 44.85 6.84
CA GLY A 244 25.91 45.32 7.36
C GLY A 244 24.94 44.21 7.79
N ARG A 245 25.32 42.93 7.72
CA ARG A 245 24.47 41.84 8.21
C ARG A 245 24.45 41.80 9.74
N THR A 246 23.26 42.01 10.30
CA THR A 246 23.01 41.91 11.75
C THR A 246 22.24 40.65 12.15
N LYS A 247 21.55 40.01 11.19
CA LYS A 247 20.67 38.85 11.43
C LYS A 247 21.31 37.55 10.92
N TYR A 248 21.87 36.77 11.84
CA TYR A 248 22.52 35.48 11.54
C TYR A 248 21.62 34.25 11.77
N LYS A 249 20.42 34.44 12.35
CA LYS A 249 19.47 33.35 12.62
C LYS A 249 18.76 32.88 11.35
N THR A 250 18.48 33.79 10.43
CA THR A 250 17.77 33.56 9.16
C THR A 250 18.70 33.31 7.97
N LEU A 251 20.02 33.23 8.18
CA LEU A 251 21.02 33.05 7.12
C LEU A 251 20.68 31.92 6.13
N HIS A 252 20.12 30.81 6.63
CA HIS A 252 19.74 29.66 5.80
C HIS A 252 18.59 29.96 4.82
N VAL A 253 17.63 30.82 5.19
CA VAL A 253 16.54 31.25 4.31
C VAL A 253 17.12 32.11 3.20
N ASP A 254 17.97 33.08 3.56
CA ASP A 254 18.58 33.99 2.59
C ASP A 254 19.51 33.25 1.59
N VAL A 255 20.19 32.19 2.05
CA VAL A 255 20.98 31.29 1.18
C VAL A 255 20.07 30.49 0.24
N GLU A 256 18.95 29.95 0.73
CA GLU A 256 17.98 29.23 -0.09
C GLU A 256 17.41 30.13 -1.20
N ASP A 257 17.00 31.36 -0.86
CA ASP A 257 16.50 32.33 -1.84
C ASP A 257 17.55 32.71 -2.88
N ARG A 258 18.82 32.85 -2.46
CA ARG A 258 19.93 33.15 -3.37
C ARG A 258 20.23 32.00 -4.32
N LEU A 259 20.19 30.75 -3.84
CA LEU A 259 20.36 29.57 -4.67
C LEU A 259 19.18 29.40 -5.64
N LYS A 260 17.95 29.67 -5.18
CA LYS A 260 16.72 29.58 -5.98
C LYS A 260 16.69 30.60 -7.11
N SER A 261 17.05 31.85 -6.84
CA SER A 261 17.14 32.91 -7.87
C SER A 261 18.24 32.69 -8.91
N ARG A 262 19.19 31.78 -8.65
CA ARG A 262 20.30 31.45 -9.55
C ARG A 262 20.35 29.95 -9.87
N ALA A 263 19.21 29.28 -9.82
CA ALA A 263 19.14 27.83 -9.94
C ALA A 263 19.79 27.32 -11.24
N ASP A 264 19.49 27.97 -12.37
CA ASP A 264 20.00 27.56 -13.68
C ASP A 264 21.52 27.70 -13.80
N THR A 265 22.09 28.78 -13.26
CA THR A 265 23.53 29.05 -13.34
C THR A 265 24.34 28.17 -12.38
N LEU A 266 23.78 27.83 -11.23
CA LEU A 266 24.47 27.07 -10.18
C LEU A 266 24.21 25.56 -10.25
N GLY A 267 23.49 25.09 -11.26
CA GLY A 267 23.21 23.67 -11.47
C GLY A 267 22.13 23.10 -10.55
N PHE A 268 21.22 23.94 -10.03
CA PHE A 268 20.12 23.53 -9.13
C PHE A 268 18.76 23.40 -9.84
N GLN A 269 18.70 23.45 -11.17
CA GLN A 269 17.43 23.35 -11.92
C GLN A 269 16.64 22.07 -11.61
N ASN A 270 17.32 20.96 -11.31
CA ASN A 270 16.69 19.68 -10.97
C ASN A 270 16.35 19.54 -9.47
N VAL A 271 16.68 20.55 -8.66
CA VAL A 271 16.47 20.55 -7.21
C VAL A 271 15.19 21.30 -6.86
N PHE A 272 15.00 22.48 -7.43
CA PHE A 272 13.80 23.28 -7.19
C PHE A 272 12.60 22.74 -8.00
N GLY A 273 11.41 22.79 -7.40
CA GLY A 273 10.18 22.23 -8.01
C GLY A 273 9.92 20.77 -7.66
N ASN A 274 10.90 20.05 -7.10
CA ASN A 274 10.69 18.74 -6.48
C ASN A 274 10.75 18.87 -4.95
N PRO A 275 9.65 18.63 -4.21
CA PRO A 275 9.61 18.85 -2.76
C PRO A 275 10.58 17.96 -1.97
N VAL A 276 10.88 16.76 -2.47
CA VAL A 276 11.85 15.87 -1.83
C VAL A 276 13.27 16.40 -2.00
N HIS A 277 13.62 16.87 -3.20
CA HIS A 277 14.94 17.43 -3.47
C HIS A 277 15.16 18.75 -2.71
N GLU A 278 14.15 19.62 -2.68
CA GLU A 278 14.16 20.84 -1.87
C GLU A 278 14.36 20.54 -0.39
N GLN A 279 13.75 19.48 0.14
CA GLN A 279 13.93 19.09 1.54
C GLN A 279 15.37 18.64 1.86
N VAL A 280 16.00 17.89 0.94
CA VAL A 280 17.42 17.52 1.05
C VAL A 280 18.28 18.78 1.02
N LEU A 281 18.03 19.69 0.07
CA LEU A 281 18.74 20.96 -0.04
C LEU A 281 18.63 21.80 1.23
N ARG A 282 17.41 22.01 1.77
CA ARG A 282 17.17 22.75 3.02
C ARG A 282 17.94 22.16 4.20
N THR A 283 17.97 20.83 4.29
CA THR A 283 18.70 20.13 5.35
C THR A 283 20.21 20.39 5.23
N THR A 284 20.75 20.31 4.02
CA THR A 284 22.17 20.62 3.74
C THR A 284 22.51 22.08 4.03
N ILE A 285 21.70 23.03 3.56
CA ILE A 285 21.89 24.47 3.83
C ILE A 285 21.91 24.75 5.34
N LYS A 286 20.94 24.20 6.10
CA LYS A 286 20.89 24.38 7.56
C LYS A 286 22.13 23.84 8.26
N LYS A 287 22.62 22.67 7.83
CA LYS A 287 23.85 22.05 8.35
C LYS A 287 25.08 22.91 8.06
N GLU A 288 25.28 23.31 6.80
CA GLU A 288 26.42 24.13 6.38
C GLU A 288 26.40 25.52 7.04
N CYS A 289 25.26 26.20 7.04
CA CYS A 289 25.08 27.49 7.73
C CYS A 289 25.43 27.39 9.23
N SER A 290 25.05 26.30 9.89
CA SER A 290 25.36 26.10 11.31
C SER A 290 26.84 25.82 11.54
N GLY A 291 27.46 24.98 10.71
CA GLY A 291 28.90 24.72 10.78
C GLY A 291 29.75 25.96 10.52
N ILE A 292 29.43 26.72 9.47
CA ILE A 292 30.14 27.95 9.10
C ILE A 292 29.99 29.02 10.19
N ARG A 293 28.77 29.23 10.73
CA ARG A 293 28.57 30.15 11.87
C ARG A 293 29.37 29.75 13.09
N SER A 294 29.44 28.45 13.42
CA SER A 294 30.23 27.96 14.55
C SER A 294 31.71 28.26 14.36
N LYS A 295 32.28 27.94 13.19
CA LYS A 295 33.69 28.23 12.85
C LYS A 295 33.99 29.72 12.92
N PHE A 296 33.09 30.55 12.38
CA PHE A 296 33.24 32.00 12.40
C PHE A 296 33.27 32.56 13.82
N ARG A 297 32.38 32.09 14.72
CA ARG A 297 32.41 32.50 16.13
C ARG A 297 33.74 32.16 16.79
N THR A 298 34.26 30.95 16.58
CA THR A 298 35.57 30.55 17.12
C THR A 298 36.69 31.46 16.61
N LEU A 299 36.74 31.75 15.31
CA LEU A 299 37.73 32.66 14.74
C LEU A 299 37.61 34.08 15.29
N ALA A 300 36.39 34.62 15.40
CA ALA A 300 36.15 35.94 15.97
C ALA A 300 36.58 36.01 17.44
N SER A 301 36.32 34.97 18.24
CA SER A 301 36.79 34.89 19.62
C SER A 301 38.32 34.85 19.73
N HIS A 302 39.01 34.14 18.84
CA HIS A 302 40.48 34.13 18.81
C HIS A 302 41.05 35.51 18.47
N LEU A 303 40.51 36.19 17.44
CA LEU A 303 40.99 37.52 17.05
C LEU A 303 40.84 38.55 18.18
N LEU A 304 39.67 38.59 18.84
CA LEU A 304 39.43 39.51 19.95
C LEU A 304 40.28 39.20 21.19
N SER A 305 40.64 37.94 21.41
CA SER A 305 41.53 37.55 22.51
C SER A 305 42.98 37.99 22.29
N PHE A 306 43.44 38.06 21.04
CA PHE A 306 44.80 38.48 20.71
C PHE A 306 44.96 40.01 20.76
N ASP A 307 43.95 40.76 20.33
CA ASP A 307 43.99 42.22 20.37
C ASP A 307 43.99 42.78 21.80
N GLY A 308 43.44 42.05 22.78
CA GLY A 308 43.58 42.38 24.20
C GLY A 308 45.02 42.32 24.72
N LEU A 309 45.91 41.56 24.08
CA LEU A 309 47.33 41.48 24.41
C LEU A 309 48.15 42.60 23.75
N MET A 310 47.77 43.01 22.53
CA MET A 310 48.43 44.12 21.81
C MET A 310 48.10 45.48 22.42
N PHE A 311 46.87 45.71 22.90
CA PHE A 311 46.51 46.98 23.54
C PHE A 311 47.09 47.17 24.94
N VAL A 312 47.50 46.08 25.62
CA VAL A 312 48.16 46.15 26.93
C VAL A 312 49.67 46.41 26.78
N ALA A 313 50.30 45.89 25.72
CA ALA A 313 51.71 46.15 25.45
C ALA A 313 52.01 47.64 25.15
N ASP A 314 51.09 48.33 24.48
CA ASP A 314 51.27 49.75 24.10
C ASP A 314 51.02 50.74 25.26
N ARG A 315 50.49 50.27 26.41
CA ARG A 315 50.25 51.09 27.62
C ARG A 315 51.32 50.95 28.71
N ILE A 316 52.31 50.07 28.54
CA ILE A 316 53.40 49.87 29.52
C ILE A 316 54.69 50.61 29.09
N SER A 317 54.69 51.30 27.94
CA SER A 317 55.86 52.03 27.40
C SER A 317 55.74 53.56 27.47
N THR A 318 55.03 54.10 28.46
CA THR A 318 55.04 55.52 28.85
C THR A 318 55.14 55.63 30.36
#